data_AF-A0A7C6VUS2-F1
#
_entry.id   AF-A0A7C6VUS2-F1
#
_cell.length_a   1.000
_cell.length_b   1.000
_cell.length_c   1.000
_cell.angle_alpha   90.00
_cell.angle_beta   90.00
_cell.angle_gamma   90.00
#
_symmetry.space_group_name_H-M   'P 1'
#
loop_
_entity.id
_entity.type
_entity.pdbx_description
1 polymer ?
#
loop_
_entity_poly.entity_id
_entity_poly.type
_entity_poly.pdbx_seq_one_letter_code
_entity_poly.pdbx_strand_id
1 'polypeptide(L)'
;MRKKLTIFFIMAMRAMVVGTAYFLVRDLPGLTSSFVAVFVGFLSFDLIVAMPKFSIRLRHLKDLFVVVLPRLSATAMALGGGLLVGAVFGGLTKIGLPVLPGAILTVGVSYSIASEIRGNISSYVGLVSAVEMFDRIRLIDAFTGELLQDIAGVAGQLVYSTFLALLMGWVVGIVIGVVTRLFLPRGFRSVKSAAYAQPLWMRSFKDVTQFGDDKVLLQIQLSEESPLVYHSLAEVGLGRDLGVQVISIIRSPNEIISPRGADVLLPLDQLVVVAPSNQAQNLIQLTKGRVLGE
;
A
#
# COMPACT_ATOMS: atom_id res chain seq x y z
N MET A 1 24.99 -8.20 9.15
CA MET A 1 24.99 -7.13 10.18
C MET A 1 24.50 -5.77 9.65
N ARG A 2 25.08 -5.24 8.56
CA ARG A 2 24.74 -3.91 7.97
C ARG A 2 23.25 -3.70 7.67
N LYS A 3 22.56 -4.69 7.07
CA LYS A 3 21.11 -4.63 6.79
C LYS A 3 20.24 -4.50 8.06
N LYS A 4 20.57 -5.23 9.14
CA LYS A 4 19.82 -5.17 10.41
C LYS A 4 19.95 -3.78 11.06
N LEU A 5 21.15 -3.20 11.03
CA LEU A 5 21.40 -1.85 11.53
C LEU A 5 20.61 -0.79 10.75
N THR A 6 20.54 -0.92 9.42
CA THR A 6 19.76 -0.01 8.57
C THR A 6 18.27 -0.10 8.84
N ILE A 7 17.73 -1.31 9.04
CA ILE A 7 16.31 -1.50 9.40
C ILE A 7 16.02 -0.87 10.76
N PHE A 8 16.89 -1.08 11.74
CA PHE A 8 16.75 -0.48 13.06
C PHE A 8 16.80 1.05 13.00
N PHE A 9 17.73 1.61 12.21
CA PHE A 9 17.82 3.05 11.98
C PHE A 9 16.53 3.62 11.36
N ILE A 10 16.01 3.01 10.30
CA ILE A 10 14.74 3.44 9.69
C ILE A 10 13.60 3.37 10.72
N MET A 11 13.54 2.33 11.54
CA MET A 11 12.52 2.18 12.58
C MET A 11 12.62 3.28 13.65
N ALA A 12 13.84 3.62 14.08
CA ALA A 12 14.09 4.71 15.03
C ALA A 12 13.69 6.07 14.45
N MET A 13 14.11 6.37 13.21
CA MET A 13 13.73 7.62 12.53
C MET A 13 12.22 7.70 12.32
N ARG A 14 11.57 6.57 12.02
CA ARG A 14 10.12 6.49 11.89
C ARG A 14 9.42 6.78 13.22
N ALA A 15 9.91 6.24 14.34
CA ALA A 15 9.39 6.58 15.67
C ALA A 15 9.59 8.07 16.00
N MET A 16 10.70 8.66 15.57
CA MET A 16 10.96 10.10 15.71
C MET A 16 9.94 10.94 14.95
N VAL A 17 9.53 10.52 13.74
CA VAL A 17 8.45 11.19 12.99
C VAL A 17 7.15 11.21 13.76
N VAL A 18 6.74 10.06 14.32
CA VAL A 18 5.50 9.96 15.12
C VAL A 18 5.55 10.87 16.32
N GLY A 19 6.63 10.76 17.12
CA GLY A 19 6.78 11.54 18.34
C GLY A 19 6.81 13.05 18.06
N THR A 20 7.52 13.47 17.02
CA THR A 20 7.65 14.88 16.65
C THR A 20 6.34 15.43 16.08
N ALA A 21 5.68 14.68 15.19
CA ALA A 21 4.40 15.09 14.60
C ALA A 21 3.31 15.21 15.67
N TYR A 22 3.25 14.26 16.60
CA TYR A 22 2.33 14.33 17.73
C TYR A 22 2.65 15.51 18.66
N PHE A 23 3.91 15.67 19.05
CA PHE A 23 4.32 16.74 19.98
C PHE A 23 3.99 18.14 19.43
N LEU A 24 4.16 18.38 18.13
CA LEU A 24 3.87 19.68 17.51
C LEU A 24 2.37 20.00 17.40
N VAL A 25 1.52 18.98 17.47
CA VAL A 25 0.07 19.09 17.23
C VAL A 25 -0.74 18.80 18.50
N ARG A 26 -0.10 18.38 19.60
CA ARG A 26 -0.78 17.99 20.85
C ARG A 26 -1.69 19.07 21.45
N ASP A 27 -1.35 20.34 21.21
CA ASP A 27 -2.08 21.50 21.73
C ASP A 27 -3.16 21.97 20.74
N LEU A 28 -3.24 21.37 19.55
CA LEU A 28 -4.30 21.65 18.58
C LEU A 28 -5.58 20.88 18.96
N PRO A 29 -6.75 21.54 18.92
CA PRO A 29 -8.01 20.92 19.26
C PRO A 29 -8.43 19.89 18.20
N GLY A 30 -8.85 18.71 18.65
CA GLY A 30 -9.45 17.65 17.83
C GLY A 30 -8.58 16.39 17.74
N LEU A 31 -9.20 15.22 17.98
CA LEU A 31 -8.53 13.92 17.86
C LEU A 31 -8.04 13.65 16.43
N THR A 32 -8.77 14.19 15.45
CA THR A 32 -8.41 14.18 14.02
C THR A 32 -7.05 14.82 13.77
N SER A 33 -6.72 15.92 14.44
CA SER A 33 -5.50 16.68 14.20
C SER A 33 -4.25 15.82 14.47
N SER A 34 -4.19 15.18 15.64
CA SER A 34 -3.08 14.30 16.02
C SER A 34 -2.95 13.08 15.11
N PHE A 35 -4.07 12.41 14.81
CA PHE A 35 -4.08 11.25 13.91
C PHE A 35 -3.59 11.62 12.51
N VAL A 36 -4.12 12.72 11.95
CA VAL A 36 -3.77 13.21 10.62
C VAL A 36 -2.30 13.60 10.56
N ALA A 37 -1.80 14.35 11.53
CA ALA A 37 -0.39 14.75 11.58
C ALA A 37 0.56 13.54 11.58
N VAL A 38 0.27 12.54 12.42
CA VAL A 38 1.08 11.32 12.51
C VAL A 38 1.01 10.52 11.22
N PHE A 39 -0.20 10.27 10.71
CA PHE A 39 -0.41 9.48 9.50
C PHE A 39 0.28 10.10 8.28
N VAL A 40 0.12 11.42 8.14
CA VAL A 40 0.70 12.19 7.05
C VAL A 40 2.23 12.29 7.17
N GLY A 41 2.73 12.44 8.40
CA GLY A 41 4.17 12.39 8.69
C GLY A 41 4.78 11.04 8.30
N PHE A 42 4.15 9.92 8.63
CA PHE A 42 4.60 8.61 8.20
C PHE A 42 4.65 8.47 6.68
N LEU A 43 3.61 8.91 6.00
CA LEU A 43 3.46 8.77 4.56
C LEU A 43 4.54 9.56 3.81
N SER A 44 4.77 10.80 4.21
CA SER A 44 5.81 11.66 3.64
C SER A 44 7.22 11.14 3.93
N PHE A 45 7.47 10.64 5.14
CA PHE A 45 8.72 9.98 5.51
C PHE A 45 9.00 8.74 4.65
N ASP A 46 8.04 7.82 4.57
CA ASP A 46 8.18 6.57 3.82
C ASP A 46 8.43 6.83 2.34
N LEU A 47 7.79 7.84 1.78
CA LEU A 47 7.94 8.25 0.39
C LEU A 47 9.37 8.73 0.10
N ILE A 48 9.94 9.56 0.96
CA ILE A 48 11.32 10.06 0.79
C ILE A 48 12.34 8.95 1.02
N VAL A 49 12.16 8.15 2.06
CA VAL A 49 13.05 7.03 2.36
C VAL A 49 13.07 6.01 1.22
N ALA A 50 11.96 5.82 0.50
CA ALA A 50 11.87 4.91 -0.63
C ALA A 50 12.44 5.46 -1.96
N MET A 51 12.73 6.77 -2.08
CA MET A 51 13.16 7.37 -3.35
C MET A 51 14.51 6.81 -3.83
N PRO A 52 14.67 6.31 -5.07
CA PRO A 52 15.91 5.64 -5.52
C PRO A 52 17.15 6.55 -5.56
N LYS A 53 17.00 7.84 -5.90
CA LYS A 53 18.07 8.85 -5.88
C LYS A 53 17.58 10.11 -5.19
N PHE A 54 18.14 10.43 -4.03
CA PHE A 54 17.92 11.73 -3.40
C PHE A 54 19.05 12.68 -3.84
N SER A 55 18.69 13.71 -4.59
CA SER A 55 19.60 14.78 -4.99
C SER A 55 18.94 16.09 -4.61
N ILE A 56 19.63 16.93 -3.83
CA ILE A 56 19.16 18.27 -3.40
C ILE A 56 19.06 19.24 -4.60
N ARG A 57 19.30 18.79 -5.83
CA ARG A 57 19.06 19.60 -7.03
C ARG A 57 17.56 19.85 -7.22
N LEU A 58 17.23 21.12 -7.48
CA LEU A 58 15.91 21.64 -7.87
C LEU A 58 15.15 20.78 -8.90
N ARG A 59 15.87 20.06 -9.78
CA ARG A 59 15.27 19.15 -10.77
C ARG A 59 14.60 17.93 -10.15
N HIS A 60 15.13 17.37 -9.06
CA HIS A 60 14.59 16.17 -8.40
C HIS A 60 13.50 16.51 -7.37
N LEU A 61 13.41 17.77 -6.93
CA LEU A 61 12.28 18.27 -6.15
C LEU A 61 10.97 18.25 -6.96
N LYS A 62 11.04 18.43 -8.28
CA LYS A 62 9.89 18.27 -9.17
C LYS A 62 9.37 16.83 -9.18
N ASP A 63 10.26 15.85 -9.25
CA ASP A 63 9.89 14.43 -9.22
C ASP A 63 9.27 14.04 -7.88
N LEU A 64 9.80 14.57 -6.77
CA LEU A 64 9.19 14.44 -5.44
C LEU A 64 7.76 14.99 -5.45
N PHE A 65 7.58 16.21 -5.96
CA PHE A 65 6.27 16.87 -6.01
C PHE A 65 5.26 16.08 -6.86
N VAL A 66 5.67 15.52 -7.99
CA VAL A 66 4.81 14.70 -8.87
C VAL A 66 4.31 13.42 -8.16
N VAL A 67 5.13 12.80 -7.31
CA VAL A 67 4.75 11.57 -6.58
C VAL A 67 3.95 11.89 -5.31
N VAL A 68 4.29 12.98 -4.64
CA VAL A 68 3.73 13.41 -3.36
C VAL A 68 2.37 14.07 -3.52
N LEU A 69 2.27 15.05 -4.42
CA LEU A 69 1.12 15.94 -4.52
C LEU A 69 -0.21 15.19 -4.75
N PRO A 70 -0.29 14.15 -5.61
CA PRO A 70 -1.54 13.42 -5.81
C PRO A 70 -2.02 12.70 -4.55
N ARG A 71 -1.10 12.21 -3.71
CA ARG A 71 -1.42 11.53 -2.45
C ARG A 71 -1.84 12.54 -1.37
N LEU A 72 -1.20 13.70 -1.39
CA LEU A 72 -1.52 14.86 -0.55
C LEU A 72 -2.93 15.35 -0.81
N SER A 73 -3.23 15.62 -2.08
CA SER A 73 -4.54 16.09 -2.50
C SER A 73 -5.61 15.04 -2.22
N ALA A 74 -5.34 13.76 -2.46
CA ALA A 74 -6.29 12.68 -2.13
C ALA A 74 -6.61 12.63 -0.63
N THR A 75 -5.59 12.75 0.24
CA THR A 75 -5.80 12.75 1.70
C THR A 75 -6.56 13.99 2.15
N ALA A 76 -6.24 15.17 1.60
CA ALA A 76 -6.94 16.42 1.89
C ALA A 76 -8.39 16.40 1.38
N MET A 77 -8.65 15.80 0.21
CA MET A 77 -10.00 15.62 -0.33
C MET A 77 -10.83 14.65 0.51
N ALA A 78 -10.23 13.54 0.95
CA ALA A 78 -10.91 12.58 1.84
C ALA A 78 -11.29 13.23 3.17
N LEU A 79 -10.36 14.01 3.73
CA LEU A 79 -10.56 14.76 4.96
C LEU A 79 -11.64 15.84 4.81
N GLY A 80 -11.55 16.66 3.77
CA GLY A 80 -12.55 17.69 3.48
C GLY A 80 -13.94 17.11 3.23
N GLY A 81 -14.02 16.02 2.46
CA GLY A 81 -15.27 15.29 2.23
C GLY A 81 -15.86 14.73 3.52
N GLY A 82 -15.03 14.15 4.39
CA GLY A 82 -15.46 13.67 5.71
C GLY A 82 -16.00 14.80 6.58
N LEU A 83 -15.26 15.90 6.73
CA LEU A 83 -15.70 17.07 7.49
C LEU A 83 -17.02 17.64 6.95
N LEU A 84 -17.21 17.70 5.63
CA LEU A 84 -18.48 18.15 5.02
C LEU A 84 -19.64 17.22 5.34
N VAL A 85 -19.45 15.90 5.20
CA VAL A 85 -20.47 14.90 5.54
C VAL A 85 -20.87 15.00 7.02
N GLY A 86 -19.88 15.08 7.91
CA GLY A 86 -20.10 15.26 9.34
C GLY A 86 -20.81 16.57 9.66
N ALA A 87 -20.51 17.65 8.94
CA ALA A 87 -21.18 18.94 9.09
C ALA A 87 -22.67 18.87 8.70
N VAL A 88 -22.96 18.22 7.56
CA VAL A 88 -24.32 18.05 7.05
C VAL A 88 -25.15 17.21 8.01
N PHE A 89 -24.71 16.00 8.33
CA PHE A 89 -25.49 15.10 9.19
C PHE A 89 -25.51 15.56 10.65
N GLY A 90 -24.43 16.16 11.14
CA GLY A 90 -24.39 16.80 12.46
C GLY A 90 -25.41 17.93 12.55
N GLY A 91 -25.47 18.81 11.55
CA GLY A 91 -26.47 19.87 11.47
C GLY A 91 -27.91 19.33 11.38
N LEU A 92 -28.14 18.26 10.61
CA LEU A 92 -29.45 17.62 10.52
C LEU A 92 -29.94 17.07 11.87
N THR A 93 -29.03 16.62 12.75
CA THR A 93 -29.45 16.19 14.11
C THR A 93 -30.03 17.32 14.95
N LYS A 94 -29.67 18.58 14.67
CA LYS A 94 -30.24 19.76 15.34
C LYS A 94 -31.65 20.10 14.84
N ILE A 95 -31.98 19.69 13.61
CA ILE A 95 -33.27 19.98 12.95
C ILE A 95 -34.28 18.83 13.15
N GLY A 96 -33.88 17.74 13.83
CA GLY A 96 -34.78 16.64 14.22
C GLY A 96 -34.39 15.26 13.70
N LEU A 97 -33.24 15.10 13.04
CA LEU A 97 -32.74 13.77 12.67
C LEU A 97 -32.30 13.02 13.95
N PRO A 98 -32.79 11.80 14.21
CA PRO A 98 -32.33 11.03 15.36
C PRO A 98 -30.83 10.72 15.26
N VAL A 99 -30.14 10.75 16.40
CA VAL A 99 -28.67 10.64 16.47
C VAL A 99 -28.15 9.36 15.80
N LEU A 100 -28.87 8.25 15.98
CA LEU A 100 -28.41 6.93 15.55
C LEU A 100 -28.42 6.78 14.01
N PRO A 101 -29.52 7.09 13.29
CA PRO A 101 -29.50 7.23 11.82
C PRO A 101 -28.48 8.27 11.31
N GLY A 102 -28.35 9.43 11.98
CA GLY A 102 -27.39 10.45 11.59
C GLY A 102 -25.94 9.96 11.66
N ALA A 103 -25.57 9.25 12.71
CA ALA A 103 -24.25 8.66 12.87
C ALA A 103 -23.98 7.55 11.83
N ILE A 104 -24.95 6.65 11.60
CA ILE A 104 -24.83 5.59 10.58
C ILE A 104 -24.59 6.19 9.19
N LEU A 105 -25.37 7.21 8.82
CA LEU A 105 -25.22 7.89 7.54
C LEU A 105 -23.90 8.64 7.44
N THR A 106 -23.48 9.31 8.51
CA THR A 106 -22.18 10.00 8.55
C THR A 106 -21.03 9.03 8.26
N VAL A 107 -21.00 7.88 8.96
CA VAL A 107 -19.94 6.87 8.79
C VAL A 107 -20.01 6.23 7.40
N GLY A 108 -21.19 5.79 6.96
CA GLY A 108 -21.37 5.10 5.69
C GLY A 108 -21.06 5.98 4.49
N VAL A 109 -21.60 7.20 4.46
CA VAL A 109 -21.40 8.15 3.36
C VAL A 109 -19.95 8.64 3.32
N SER A 110 -19.36 8.99 4.47
CA SER A 110 -17.96 9.44 4.50
C SER A 110 -16.98 8.35 4.06
N TYR A 111 -17.20 7.09 4.47
CA TYR A 111 -16.38 5.96 4.05
C TYR A 111 -16.51 5.70 2.55
N SER A 112 -17.75 5.67 2.02
CA SER A 112 -18.03 5.47 0.60
C SER A 112 -17.35 6.55 -0.25
N ILE A 113 -17.55 7.83 0.08
CA ILE A 113 -16.91 8.95 -0.62
C ILE A 113 -15.38 8.84 -0.52
N ALA A 114 -14.82 8.60 0.66
CA ALA A 114 -13.38 8.49 0.83
C ALA A 114 -12.77 7.30 0.06
N SER A 115 -13.52 6.22 -0.14
CA SER A 115 -13.08 5.02 -0.87
C SER A 115 -13.01 5.23 -2.39
N GLU A 116 -13.82 6.14 -2.94
CA GLU A 116 -13.84 6.44 -4.38
C GLU A 116 -12.77 7.45 -4.80
N ILE A 117 -12.15 8.15 -3.85
CA ILE A 117 -11.10 9.14 -4.13
C ILE A 117 -9.85 8.43 -4.66
N ARG A 118 -9.56 8.65 -5.95
CA ARG A 118 -8.37 8.11 -6.62
C ARG A 118 -7.10 8.58 -5.92
N GLY A 119 -6.24 7.62 -5.57
CA GLY A 119 -4.97 7.90 -4.90
C GLY A 119 -5.09 8.08 -3.38
N ASN A 120 -6.27 7.86 -2.79
CA ASN A 120 -6.41 7.81 -1.34
C ASN A 120 -5.71 6.57 -0.77
N ILE A 121 -4.95 6.77 0.31
CA ILE A 121 -4.19 5.71 0.99
C ILE A 121 -5.01 5.15 2.15
N SER A 122 -5.97 5.91 2.69
CA SER A 122 -6.78 5.47 3.82
C SER A 122 -8.14 6.16 3.84
N SER A 123 -9.20 5.39 3.60
CA SER A 123 -10.59 5.84 3.78
C SER A 123 -10.91 6.21 5.22
N TYR A 124 -10.12 5.71 6.18
CA TYR A 124 -10.29 6.00 7.61
C TYR A 124 -10.08 7.48 7.93
N VAL A 125 -9.25 8.20 7.17
CA VAL A 125 -9.04 9.65 7.39
C VAL A 125 -10.34 10.42 7.17
N GLY A 126 -11.08 10.10 6.10
CA GLY A 126 -12.40 10.69 5.83
C GLY A 126 -13.42 10.29 6.89
N LEU A 127 -13.45 9.03 7.30
CA LEU A 127 -14.36 8.54 8.34
C LEU A 127 -14.13 9.24 9.69
N VAL A 128 -12.89 9.26 10.19
CA VAL A 128 -12.55 9.86 11.49
C VAL A 128 -12.86 11.36 11.50
N SER A 129 -12.59 12.06 10.39
CA SER A 129 -12.94 13.48 10.26
C SER A 129 -14.44 13.73 10.24
N ALA A 130 -15.23 12.85 9.60
CA ALA A 130 -16.68 12.95 9.60
C ALA A 130 -17.29 12.73 10.99
N VAL A 131 -16.82 11.70 11.70
CA VAL A 131 -17.30 11.37 13.05
C VAL A 131 -16.98 12.48 14.04
N GLU A 132 -15.74 12.99 14.04
CA GLU A 132 -15.35 14.11 14.92
C GLU A 132 -16.19 15.36 14.65
N MET A 133 -16.43 15.70 13.37
CA MET A 133 -17.27 16.85 13.03
C MET A 133 -18.72 16.65 13.48
N PHE A 134 -19.28 15.47 13.22
CA PHE A 134 -20.63 15.10 13.65
C PHE A 134 -20.79 15.21 15.17
N ASP A 135 -19.86 14.62 15.93
CA ASP A 135 -19.90 14.63 17.38
C ASP A 135 -19.75 16.04 17.95
N ARG A 136 -18.85 16.86 17.38
CA ARG A 136 -18.71 18.26 17.81
C ARG A 136 -19.96 19.08 17.58
N ILE A 137 -20.59 18.96 16.41
CA ILE A 137 -21.83 19.69 16.11
C ILE A 137 -22.98 19.18 16.98
N ARG A 138 -23.07 17.86 17.21
CA ARG A 138 -24.07 17.26 18.09
C ARG A 138 -23.99 17.83 19.51
N LEU A 139 -22.78 18.05 20.01
CA LEU A 139 -22.52 18.57 21.35
C LEU A 139 -22.74 20.09 21.51
N ILE A 140 -23.01 20.83 20.43
CA ILE A 140 -23.35 22.27 20.53
C ILE A 140 -24.72 22.42 21.21
N ASP A 141 -24.72 22.76 22.49
CA ASP A 141 -25.96 23.08 23.23
C ASP A 141 -26.39 24.50 22.93
N ALA A 142 -27.13 24.72 21.83
CA ALA A 142 -27.85 25.97 21.65
C ALA A 142 -29.00 25.85 20.63
N PHE A 143 -30.23 26.04 21.12
CA PHE A 143 -31.39 26.45 20.34
C PHE A 143 -31.42 28.00 20.30
N THR A 144 -30.31 28.63 19.97
CA THR A 144 -30.19 30.09 19.80
C THR A 144 -30.36 30.46 18.34
N GLY A 145 -30.86 31.67 18.07
CA GLY A 145 -31.07 32.19 16.70
C GLY A 145 -29.80 32.30 15.84
N GLU A 146 -28.64 31.88 16.37
CA GLU A 146 -27.31 31.91 15.76
C GLU A 146 -26.75 30.50 15.49
N LEU A 147 -27.60 29.45 15.44
CA LEU A 147 -27.21 28.05 15.18
C LEU A 147 -26.20 27.89 14.02
N LEU A 148 -26.42 28.64 12.93
CA LEU A 148 -25.54 28.59 11.76
C LEU A 148 -24.12 29.11 12.08
N GLN A 149 -24.03 30.13 12.92
CA GLN A 149 -22.77 30.79 13.30
C GLN A 149 -21.99 29.93 14.30
N ASP A 150 -22.69 29.26 15.22
CA ASP A 150 -22.10 28.30 16.15
C ASP A 150 -21.56 27.06 15.43
N ILE A 151 -22.34 26.50 14.48
CA ILE A 151 -21.89 25.40 13.63
C ILE A 151 -20.70 25.83 12.77
N ALA A 152 -20.75 27.00 12.15
CA ALA A 152 -19.68 27.51 11.31
C ALA A 152 -18.39 27.78 12.11
N GLY A 153 -18.50 28.29 13.34
CA GLY A 153 -17.36 28.51 14.24
C GLY A 153 -16.65 27.21 14.61
N VAL A 154 -17.42 26.21 15.06
CA VAL A 154 -16.88 24.89 15.44
C VAL A 154 -16.30 24.16 14.22
N ALA A 155 -17.03 24.17 13.09
CA ALA A 155 -16.55 23.57 11.86
C ALA A 155 -15.29 24.26 11.34
N GLY A 156 -15.25 25.60 11.38
CA GLY A 156 -14.10 26.39 10.96
C GLY A 156 -12.86 26.12 11.82
N GLN A 157 -13.01 26.04 13.14
CA GLN A 157 -11.91 25.70 14.04
C GLN A 157 -11.38 24.28 13.77
N LEU A 158 -12.26 23.31 13.56
CA LEU A 158 -11.89 21.92 13.29
C LEU A 158 -11.19 21.77 11.93
N VAL A 159 -11.70 22.44 10.89
CA VAL A 159 -11.07 22.49 9.57
C VAL A 159 -9.67 23.09 9.71
N TYR A 160 -9.55 24.25 10.37
CA TYR A 160 -8.28 24.92 10.55
C TYR A 160 -7.26 24.03 11.30
N SER A 161 -7.64 23.48 12.46
CA SER A 161 -6.73 22.65 13.26
C SER A 161 -6.30 21.38 12.53
N THR A 162 -7.21 20.76 11.78
CA THR A 162 -6.95 19.51 11.07
C THR A 162 -6.08 19.72 9.82
N PHE A 163 -6.30 20.80 9.06
CA PHE A 163 -5.44 21.14 7.92
C PHE A 163 -4.08 21.66 8.35
N LEU A 164 -4.01 22.42 9.45
CA LEU A 164 -2.73 22.83 10.04
C LEU A 164 -1.92 21.60 10.47
N ALA A 165 -2.57 20.64 11.14
CA ALA A 165 -1.95 19.39 11.53
C ALA A 165 -1.46 18.55 10.34
N LEU A 166 -2.24 18.50 9.24
CA LEU A 166 -1.81 17.89 7.98
C LEU A 166 -0.53 18.53 7.44
N LEU A 167 -0.45 19.86 7.43
CA LEU A 167 0.74 20.60 6.99
C LEU A 167 1.93 20.32 7.89
N MET A 168 1.75 20.37 9.22
CA MET A 168 2.80 20.10 10.19
C MET A 168 3.33 18.66 10.08
N GLY A 169 2.45 17.67 9.94
CA GLY A 169 2.83 16.28 9.68
C GLY A 169 3.70 16.14 8.43
N TRP A 170 3.33 16.84 7.35
CA TRP A 170 4.11 16.88 6.11
C TRP A 170 5.50 17.44 6.30
N VAL A 171 5.62 18.58 6.97
CA VAL A 171 6.91 19.23 7.21
C VAL A 171 7.81 18.31 8.00
N VAL A 172 7.30 17.71 9.08
CA VAL A 172 8.06 16.78 9.93
C VAL A 172 8.53 15.56 9.15
N GLY A 173 7.62 14.88 8.45
CA GLY A 173 7.95 13.68 7.71
C GLY A 173 8.88 13.96 6.52
N ILE A 174 8.76 15.12 5.88
CA ILE A 174 9.72 15.57 4.86
C ILE A 174 11.10 15.77 5.48
N VAL A 175 11.21 16.61 6.50
CA VAL A 175 12.51 16.98 7.09
C VAL A 175 13.23 15.74 7.61
N ILE A 176 12.54 14.91 8.40
CA ILE A 176 13.14 13.70 8.96
C ILE A 176 13.41 12.67 7.85
N GLY A 177 12.53 12.54 6.86
CA GLY A 177 12.74 11.65 5.71
C GLY A 177 13.98 12.02 4.92
N VAL A 178 14.19 13.32 4.66
CA VAL A 178 15.38 13.85 3.96
C VAL A 178 16.65 13.54 4.75
N VAL A 179 16.65 13.85 6.05
CA VAL A 179 17.79 13.56 6.94
C VAL A 179 18.10 12.06 6.91
N THR A 180 17.09 11.22 7.11
CA THR A 180 17.22 9.76 7.10
C THR A 180 17.77 9.26 5.77
N ARG A 181 17.29 9.81 4.66
CA ARG A 181 17.70 9.40 3.31
C ARG A 181 19.16 9.72 3.01
N LEU A 182 19.73 10.78 3.57
CA LEU A 182 21.15 11.12 3.42
C LEU A 182 22.08 10.07 4.07
N PHE A 183 21.63 9.40 5.14
CA PHE A 183 22.40 8.36 5.83
C PHE A 183 22.20 6.95 5.25
N LEU A 184 21.26 6.77 4.32
CA LEU A 184 20.98 5.47 3.71
C LEU A 184 21.85 5.22 2.46
N PRO A 185 22.50 4.06 2.34
CA PRO A 185 23.18 3.67 1.09
C PRO A 185 22.14 3.56 -0.05
N ARG A 186 22.56 3.93 -1.27
CA ARG A 186 21.69 3.99 -2.46
C ARG A 186 20.78 2.76 -2.57
N GLY A 187 19.49 2.99 -2.78
CA GLY A 187 18.53 1.95 -3.18
C GLY A 187 17.88 1.11 -2.07
N PHE A 188 17.87 1.55 -0.81
CA PHE A 188 17.16 0.79 0.24
C PHE A 188 15.63 0.79 -0.01
N ARG A 189 15.08 -0.36 -0.42
CA ARG A 189 13.65 -0.62 -0.58
C ARG A 189 13.13 -1.33 0.67
N SER A 190 12.34 -0.64 1.48
CA SER A 190 11.64 -1.26 2.62
C SER A 190 10.37 -1.94 2.12
N VAL A 191 10.26 -3.25 2.32
CA VAL A 191 9.16 -4.13 1.89
C VAL A 191 7.86 -3.92 2.71
N LYS A 192 7.91 -3.15 3.81
CA LYS A 192 6.83 -3.07 4.81
C LYS A 192 6.01 -1.77 4.82
N SER A 193 6.10 -0.92 3.80
CA SER A 193 5.22 0.26 3.71
C SER A 193 4.05 -0.03 2.75
N ALA A 194 2.83 0.02 3.27
CA ALA A 194 1.59 -0.11 2.48
C ALA A 194 1.48 0.93 1.35
N ALA A 195 2.27 2.01 1.41
CA ALA A 195 2.29 3.08 0.41
C ALA A 195 3.02 2.70 -0.91
N TYR A 196 3.58 1.47 -0.99
CA TYR A 196 4.27 0.94 -2.16
C TYR A 196 4.01 -0.56 -2.37
N ALA A 197 2.74 -0.91 -2.56
CA ALA A 197 2.43 -1.99 -3.48
C ALA A 197 3.06 -1.66 -4.84
N GLN A 198 4.18 -2.31 -5.21
CA GLN A 198 4.70 -2.19 -6.57
C GLN A 198 3.59 -2.57 -7.57
N PRO A 199 3.49 -1.89 -8.73
CA PRO A 199 2.59 -2.34 -9.79
C PRO A 199 2.85 -3.81 -10.11
N LEU A 200 1.81 -4.58 -10.45
CA LEU A 200 1.90 -6.03 -10.67
C LEU A 200 3.03 -6.42 -11.63
N TRP A 201 3.32 -5.57 -12.62
CA TRP A 201 4.38 -5.78 -13.61
C TRP A 201 5.82 -5.54 -13.11
N MET A 202 6.01 -4.96 -11.92
CA MET A 202 7.33 -4.72 -11.30
C MET A 202 7.62 -5.61 -10.09
N ARG A 203 6.61 -6.30 -9.57
CA ARG A 203 6.78 -7.29 -8.50
C ARG A 203 7.42 -8.55 -9.10
N SER A 204 8.30 -9.20 -8.35
CA SER A 204 8.68 -10.57 -8.68
C SER A 204 7.41 -11.42 -8.70
N PHE A 205 7.26 -12.34 -9.66
CA PHE A 205 6.07 -13.19 -9.76
C PHE A 205 5.77 -13.89 -8.42
N LYS A 206 6.81 -14.25 -7.67
CA LYS A 206 6.75 -14.79 -6.29
C LYS A 206 5.99 -13.90 -5.30
N ASP A 207 6.13 -12.58 -5.41
CA ASP A 207 5.48 -11.59 -4.53
C ASP A 207 4.01 -11.32 -4.94
N VAL A 208 3.60 -11.76 -6.13
CA VAL A 208 2.24 -11.58 -6.67
C VAL A 208 1.38 -12.81 -6.43
N THR A 209 1.96 -13.99 -6.57
CA THR A 209 1.19 -15.24 -6.60
C THR A 209 0.81 -15.78 -5.22
N GLN A 210 1.32 -15.20 -4.13
CA GLN A 210 1.11 -15.71 -2.77
C GLN A 210 1.32 -17.23 -2.68
N PHE A 211 2.26 -17.78 -3.46
CA PHE A 211 2.75 -19.13 -3.22
C PHE A 211 3.35 -19.09 -1.82
N GLY A 212 2.77 -19.83 -0.86
CA GLY A 212 3.32 -19.92 0.48
C GLY A 212 4.78 -20.40 0.45
N ASP A 213 5.43 -20.43 1.62
CA ASP A 213 6.81 -20.96 1.73
C ASP A 213 6.92 -22.45 1.30
N ASP A 214 5.78 -23.10 1.04
CA ASP A 214 5.61 -24.50 0.63
C ASP A 214 5.68 -24.74 -0.88
N LYS A 215 5.70 -23.69 -1.73
CA LYS A 215 5.75 -23.83 -3.19
C LYS A 215 6.84 -22.96 -3.82
N VAL A 216 7.48 -23.51 -4.85
CA VAL A 216 8.53 -22.86 -5.64
C VAL A 216 8.12 -22.77 -7.11
N LEU A 217 8.47 -21.66 -7.74
CA LEU A 217 8.44 -21.52 -9.19
C LEU A 217 9.83 -21.83 -9.71
N LEU A 218 9.94 -22.72 -10.70
CA LEU A 218 11.19 -23.10 -11.33
C LEU A 218 11.07 -22.94 -12.84
N GLN A 219 12.15 -22.51 -13.50
CA GLN A 219 12.32 -22.63 -14.94
C GLN A 219 13.37 -23.69 -15.20
N ILE A 220 12.97 -24.79 -15.84
CA ILE A 220 13.82 -25.96 -16.03
C ILE A 220 13.90 -26.28 -17.51
N GLN A 221 15.12 -26.38 -18.03
CA GLN A 221 15.35 -26.84 -19.39
C GLN A 221 15.39 -28.37 -19.41
N LEU A 222 14.54 -29.00 -20.22
CA LEU A 222 14.56 -30.45 -20.43
C LEU A 222 15.84 -30.88 -21.17
N SER A 223 16.57 -31.83 -20.59
CA SER A 223 17.68 -32.49 -21.27
C SER A 223 17.18 -33.54 -22.26
N GLU A 224 17.95 -33.82 -23.32
CA GLU A 224 17.68 -34.92 -24.26
C GLU A 224 17.60 -36.29 -23.56
N GLU A 225 18.31 -36.46 -22.45
CA GLU A 225 18.33 -37.72 -21.68
C GLU A 225 17.18 -37.87 -20.68
N SER A 226 16.26 -36.90 -20.64
CA SER A 226 15.16 -36.88 -19.70
C SER A 226 14.11 -37.94 -20.06
N PRO A 227 13.66 -38.79 -19.11
CA PRO A 227 12.58 -39.75 -19.34
C PRO A 227 11.22 -39.09 -19.67
N LEU A 228 11.10 -37.76 -19.55
CA LEU A 228 9.88 -37.03 -19.84
C LEU A 228 9.75 -36.63 -21.31
N VAL A 229 10.84 -36.74 -22.09
CA VAL A 229 10.91 -36.30 -23.49
C VAL A 229 10.18 -37.30 -24.39
N TYR A 230 9.50 -36.77 -25.40
CA TYR A 230 8.63 -37.48 -26.34
C TYR A 230 7.35 -38.05 -25.73
N HIS A 231 7.05 -37.68 -24.48
CA HIS A 231 5.80 -38.00 -23.81
C HIS A 231 4.89 -36.78 -23.69
N SER A 232 3.58 -37.02 -23.72
CA SER A 232 2.59 -35.96 -23.51
C SER A 232 2.50 -35.57 -22.03
N LEU A 233 2.13 -34.32 -21.73
CA LEU A 233 1.95 -33.86 -20.35
C LEU A 233 0.94 -34.73 -19.56
N ALA A 234 -0.09 -35.26 -20.23
CA ALA A 234 -1.06 -36.17 -19.62
C ALA A 234 -0.46 -37.53 -19.29
N GLU A 235 0.41 -38.07 -20.13
CA GLU A 235 1.11 -39.35 -19.88
C GLU A 235 2.11 -39.24 -18.73
N VAL A 236 2.87 -38.14 -18.70
CA VAL A 236 3.89 -37.93 -17.67
C VAL A 236 3.28 -37.71 -16.28
N GLY A 237 2.06 -37.17 -16.21
CA GLY A 237 1.30 -37.13 -14.96
C GLY A 237 1.88 -36.24 -13.86
N LEU A 238 2.76 -35.28 -14.17
CA LEU A 238 3.48 -34.44 -13.19
C LEU A 238 2.59 -33.80 -12.11
N GLY A 239 1.39 -33.35 -12.52
CA GLY A 239 0.42 -32.75 -11.60
C GLY A 239 -0.23 -33.76 -10.66
N ARG A 240 -0.51 -34.97 -11.15
CA ARG A 240 -1.14 -36.04 -10.37
C ARG A 240 -0.15 -36.68 -9.42
N ASP A 241 1.07 -36.94 -9.89
CA ASP A 241 2.02 -37.82 -9.22
C ASP A 241 2.99 -37.04 -8.32
N LEU A 242 3.32 -35.79 -8.66
CA LEU A 242 4.27 -34.94 -7.93
C LEU A 242 3.69 -33.60 -7.45
N GLY A 243 2.43 -33.32 -7.77
CA GLY A 243 1.80 -32.02 -7.49
C GLY A 243 2.43 -30.85 -8.27
N VAL A 244 3.14 -31.14 -9.36
CA VAL A 244 3.85 -30.16 -10.18
C VAL A 244 2.92 -29.64 -11.29
N GLN A 245 2.70 -28.34 -11.32
CA GLN A 245 1.88 -27.70 -12.34
C GLN A 245 2.77 -27.01 -13.37
N VAL A 246 2.66 -27.42 -14.64
CA VAL A 246 3.31 -26.74 -15.77
C VAL A 246 2.46 -25.53 -16.16
N ILE A 247 3.06 -24.34 -16.13
CA ILE A 247 2.41 -23.07 -16.48
C ILE A 247 2.61 -22.74 -17.95
N SER A 248 3.83 -22.94 -18.46
CA SER A 248 4.17 -22.66 -19.85
C SER A 248 5.32 -23.51 -20.33
N ILE A 249 5.31 -23.83 -21.62
CA ILE A 249 6.43 -24.44 -22.34
C ILE A 249 7.00 -23.37 -23.25
N ILE A 250 8.28 -23.05 -23.11
CA ILE A 250 9.00 -22.11 -23.97
C ILE A 250 9.89 -22.92 -24.90
N ARG A 251 9.60 -22.83 -26.19
CA ARG A 251 10.33 -23.53 -27.27
C ARG A 251 11.03 -22.50 -28.15
N SER A 252 12.34 -22.63 -28.25
CA SER A 252 13.14 -21.75 -29.12
C SER A 252 12.77 -22.00 -30.59
N PRO A 253 12.74 -20.96 -31.45
CA PRO A 253 13.28 -19.62 -31.19
C PRO A 253 12.31 -18.59 -30.60
N ASN A 254 10.98 -18.81 -30.50
CA ASN A 254 10.04 -17.80 -29.97
C ASN A 254 8.62 -18.33 -29.64
N GLU A 255 8.43 -19.63 -29.44
CA GLU A 255 7.09 -20.18 -29.20
C GLU A 255 6.83 -20.34 -27.69
N ILE A 256 5.80 -19.66 -27.18
CA ILE A 256 5.30 -19.86 -25.81
C ILE A 256 3.98 -20.62 -25.93
N ILE A 257 3.98 -21.86 -25.46
CA ILE A 257 2.83 -22.76 -25.55
C ILE A 257 2.13 -22.77 -24.19
N SER A 258 0.81 -22.55 -24.22
CA SER A 258 -0.06 -22.78 -23.07
C SER A 258 -0.33 -24.29 -22.96
N PRO A 259 0.16 -24.95 -21.90
CA PRO A 259 0.20 -26.41 -21.82
C PRO A 259 -1.21 -27.01 -21.76
N ARG A 260 -1.42 -28.02 -22.58
CA ARG A 260 -2.57 -28.92 -22.63
C ARG A 260 -2.09 -30.35 -22.39
N GLY A 261 -2.96 -31.23 -21.94
CA GLY A 261 -2.59 -32.63 -21.67
C GLY A 261 -2.00 -33.37 -22.89
N ALA A 262 -2.42 -32.99 -24.11
CA ALA A 262 -1.93 -33.58 -25.35
C ALA A 262 -0.58 -33.02 -25.83
N ASP A 263 -0.05 -31.97 -25.19
CA ASP A 263 1.20 -31.36 -25.62
C ASP A 263 2.38 -32.26 -25.28
N VAL A 264 3.19 -32.56 -26.30
CA VAL A 264 4.38 -33.42 -26.19
C VAL A 264 5.59 -32.60 -25.80
N LEU A 265 6.29 -33.08 -24.77
CA LEU A 265 7.55 -32.51 -24.31
C LEU A 265 8.68 -32.87 -25.26
N LEU A 266 9.41 -31.87 -25.76
CA LEU A 266 10.55 -32.06 -26.64
C LEU A 266 11.86 -31.77 -25.91
N PRO A 267 13.01 -32.27 -26.41
CA PRO A 267 14.29 -31.88 -25.87
C PRO A 267 14.50 -30.37 -25.94
N LEU A 268 15.24 -29.80 -24.98
CA LEU A 268 15.56 -28.38 -24.88
C LEU A 268 14.37 -27.45 -24.61
N ASP A 269 13.13 -27.97 -24.53
CA ASP A 269 11.98 -27.22 -24.05
C ASP A 269 12.26 -26.67 -22.65
N GLN A 270 11.90 -25.42 -22.42
CA GLN A 270 11.99 -24.80 -21.11
C GLN A 270 10.62 -24.80 -20.45
N LEU A 271 10.49 -25.54 -19.37
CA LEU A 271 9.27 -25.65 -18.59
C LEU A 271 9.28 -24.63 -17.46
N VAL A 272 8.25 -23.80 -17.41
CA VAL A 272 7.94 -22.97 -16.25
C VAL A 272 6.93 -23.72 -15.39
N VAL A 273 7.33 -24.07 -14.18
CA VAL A 273 6.58 -24.99 -13.32
C VAL A 273 6.43 -24.44 -11.90
N VAL A 274 5.27 -24.68 -11.30
CA VAL A 274 5.07 -24.52 -9.85
C VAL A 274 5.09 -25.90 -9.23
N ALA A 275 6.00 -26.10 -8.28
CA ALA A 275 6.19 -27.35 -7.58
C ALA A 275 6.15 -27.13 -6.06
N PRO A 276 5.71 -28.11 -5.27
CA PRO A 276 5.98 -28.13 -3.83
C PRO A 276 7.50 -28.03 -3.57
N SER A 277 7.90 -27.24 -2.56
CA SER A 277 9.31 -27.00 -2.22
C SER A 277 10.08 -28.30 -1.95
N ASN A 278 9.42 -29.33 -1.41
CA ASN A 278 10.00 -30.65 -1.14
C ASN A 278 10.18 -31.52 -2.39
N GLN A 279 9.51 -31.21 -3.51
CA GLN A 279 9.60 -31.97 -4.77
C GLN A 279 10.54 -31.33 -5.80
N ALA A 280 11.09 -30.15 -5.50
CA ALA A 280 11.98 -29.41 -6.39
C ALA A 280 13.20 -30.23 -6.84
N GLN A 281 13.87 -30.93 -5.91
CA GLN A 281 15.04 -31.75 -6.24
C GLN A 281 14.68 -32.96 -7.11
N ASN A 282 13.54 -33.62 -6.83
CA ASN A 282 13.06 -34.75 -7.63
C ASN A 282 12.75 -34.32 -9.06
N LEU A 283 12.15 -33.13 -9.24
CA LEU A 283 11.86 -32.59 -10.55
C LEU A 283 13.14 -32.26 -11.35
N ILE A 284 14.16 -31.72 -10.69
CA ILE A 284 15.47 -31.46 -11.32
C ILE A 284 16.14 -32.76 -11.76
N GLN A 285 16.05 -33.82 -10.95
CA GLN A 285 16.57 -35.14 -11.32
C GLN A 285 15.81 -35.75 -12.50
N LEU A 286 14.47 -35.67 -12.50
CA LEU A 286 13.63 -36.22 -13.57
C LEU A 286 13.81 -35.50 -14.90
N THR A 287 14.01 -34.19 -14.88
CA THR A 287 14.26 -33.41 -16.09
C THR A 287 15.70 -33.53 -16.60
N LYS A 288 16.62 -34.07 -15.77
CA LYS A 288 18.08 -34.10 -15.96
C LYS A 288 18.63 -32.76 -16.48
N GLY A 289 17.93 -31.70 -16.15
CA GLY A 289 17.97 -30.42 -16.82
C GLY A 289 18.80 -29.41 -16.08
N ARG A 290 19.12 -28.30 -16.74
CA ARG A 290 19.68 -27.13 -16.06
C ARG A 290 18.53 -26.26 -15.57
N VAL A 291 18.57 -25.86 -14.30
CA VAL A 291 17.69 -24.82 -13.76
C VAL A 291 18.19 -23.48 -14.30
N LEU A 292 17.33 -22.79 -15.03
CA LEU A 292 17.65 -21.49 -15.62
C LEU A 292 17.17 -20.38 -14.68
N GLY A 293 18.03 -19.99 -13.74
CA GLY A 293 17.95 -18.73 -12.99
C GLY A 293 17.19 -18.75 -11.65
N GLU A 294 17.79 -18.08 -10.65
CA GLU A 294 17.13 -17.27 -9.61
C GLU A 294 16.81 -15.87 -10.15
#